data_AF-A0A815SRM7-F1
#
_entry.id   AF-A0A815SRM7-F1
#
_cell.length_a   1.000
_cell.length_b   1.000
_cell.length_c   1.000
_cell.angle_alpha   90.00
_cell.angle_beta   90.00
_cell.angle_gamma   90.00
#
_symmetry.space_group_name_H-M   'P 1'
#
loop_
_entity.id
_entity.type
_entity.pdbx_description
1 polymer ?
#
loop_
_entity_poly.entity_id
_entity_poly.type
_entity_poly.pdbx_seq_one_letter_code
_entity_poly.pdbx_strand_id
1 'polypeptide(L)'
;IYGIGKGLFNQTSIQLPVLIRAALKRGKVETIGLGESTWNNIHIDDLVDAYIVLFDQLLAAYGPNAEHDAKPSPYLTTGREGYYFTENGRHSWRQLAEKIAEILHKKGIIKSSNVTSFPDNEVEDALWGSASWRGLGSQSNSKAERLRKLGWKPHRANLFDSVEEQVDVLINQTKN
;
A
#
# COMPACT_ATOMS: atom_id res chain seq x y z
N ILE A 1 1.26 -1.21 0.81
CA ILE A 1 0.36 -2.34 1.16
C ILE A 1 -0.89 -1.76 1.78
N TYR A 2 -2.09 -2.19 1.37
CA TYR A 2 -3.38 -1.71 1.87
C TYR A 2 -4.33 -2.88 2.18
N GLY A 3 -5.51 -2.58 2.71
CA GLY A 3 -6.51 -3.56 3.13
C GLY A 3 -6.54 -3.74 4.66
N ILE A 4 -7.63 -4.30 5.16
CA ILE A 4 -7.82 -4.61 6.58
C ILE A 4 -7.13 -5.95 6.89
N GLY A 5 -6.15 -5.91 7.78
CA GLY A 5 -5.43 -7.10 8.23
C GLY A 5 -6.29 -7.98 9.14
N LYS A 6 -6.06 -9.30 9.07
CA LYS A 6 -6.74 -10.30 9.92
C LYS A 6 -5.92 -10.70 11.15
N GLY A 7 -4.78 -10.05 11.38
CA GLY A 7 -3.88 -10.33 12.50
C GLY A 7 -4.36 -9.74 13.82
N LEU A 8 -3.74 -10.17 14.93
CA LEU A 8 -4.10 -9.76 16.30
C LEU A 8 -3.67 -8.33 16.67
N PHE A 9 -2.81 -7.70 15.88
CA PHE A 9 -2.19 -6.41 16.18
C PHE A 9 -2.62 -5.33 15.19
N ASN A 10 -1.68 -4.72 14.48
CA ASN A 10 -1.99 -3.68 13.51
C ASN A 10 -2.75 -4.28 12.32
N GLN A 11 -4.02 -3.88 12.20
CA GLN A 11 -4.91 -4.27 11.11
C GLN A 11 -5.03 -3.19 10.03
N THR A 12 -4.37 -2.05 10.21
CA THR A 12 -4.43 -0.92 9.29
C THR A 12 -3.09 -0.68 8.60
N SER A 13 -3.14 -0.13 7.39
CA SER A 13 -1.95 0.31 6.67
C SER A 13 -1.33 1.58 7.32
N ILE A 14 -0.22 2.09 6.78
CA ILE A 14 0.45 3.27 7.34
C ILE A 14 0.08 4.54 6.56
N GLN A 15 0.42 4.58 5.27
CA GLN A 15 0.37 5.80 4.46
C GLN A 15 -1.06 6.35 4.30
N LEU A 16 -2.01 5.49 3.96
CA LEU A 16 -3.40 5.90 3.78
C LEU A 16 -4.01 6.42 5.11
N PRO A 17 -3.87 5.72 6.26
CA PRO A 17 -4.31 6.25 7.54
C PRO A 17 -3.61 7.53 7.99
N VAL A 18 -2.33 7.72 7.68
CA VAL A 18 -1.62 8.99 7.96
C VAL A 18 -2.27 10.15 7.21
N LEU A 19 -2.54 9.99 5.91
CA LEU A 19 -3.20 11.03 5.11
C LEU A 19 -4.63 11.32 5.60
N ILE A 20 -5.41 10.29 5.93
CA ILE A 20 -6.77 10.45 6.44
C ILE A 20 -6.74 11.17 7.79
N ARG A 21 -5.89 10.77 8.74
CA ARG A 21 -5.78 11.43 10.05
C ARG A 21 -5.35 12.89 9.93
N ALA A 22 -4.40 13.19 9.05
CA ALA A 22 -3.99 14.57 8.78
C ALA A 22 -5.17 15.38 8.24
N ALA A 23 -5.95 14.81 7.32
CA ALA A 23 -7.13 15.46 6.76
C ALA A 23 -8.23 15.71 7.79
N LEU A 24 -8.51 14.73 8.65
CA LEU A 24 -9.48 14.86 9.74
C LEU A 24 -9.06 15.95 10.73
N LYS A 25 -7.77 15.99 11.12
CA LYS A 25 -7.24 17.00 12.06
C LYS A 25 -7.27 18.42 11.48
N ARG A 26 -6.99 18.57 10.18
CA ARG A 26 -6.84 19.88 9.52
C ARG A 26 -8.11 20.37 8.83
N GLY A 27 -9.12 19.51 8.66
CA GLY A 27 -10.38 19.83 7.99
C GLY A 27 -10.26 20.01 6.48
N LYS A 28 -9.15 19.58 5.87
CA LYS A 28 -8.85 19.65 4.44
C LYS A 28 -7.87 18.55 4.05
N VAL A 29 -7.86 18.14 2.78
CA VAL A 29 -6.91 17.14 2.28
C VAL A 29 -5.75 17.83 1.57
N GLU A 30 -4.53 17.41 1.89
CA GLU A 30 -3.30 18.01 1.39
C GLU A 30 -2.31 16.95 0.88
N THR A 31 -1.46 17.33 -0.08
CA THR A 31 -0.35 16.53 -0.59
C THR A 31 1.00 17.21 -0.35
N ILE A 32 2.09 16.44 -0.32
CA ILE A 32 3.44 17.01 -0.42
C ILE A 32 3.64 17.50 -1.85
N GLY A 33 3.94 18.79 -2.02
CA GLY A 33 3.95 19.43 -3.34
C GLY A 33 2.64 19.16 -4.10
N LEU A 34 2.74 18.94 -5.41
CA LEU A 34 1.58 18.65 -6.27
C LEU A 34 1.03 17.21 -6.11
N GLY A 35 1.70 16.34 -5.35
CA GLY A 35 1.30 14.95 -5.17
C GLY A 35 1.47 14.07 -6.42
N GLU A 36 2.30 14.48 -7.38
CA GLU A 36 2.49 13.75 -8.65
C GLU A 36 3.30 12.47 -8.50
N SER A 37 4.09 12.35 -7.43
CA SER A 37 4.89 11.15 -7.19
C SER A 37 4.00 9.90 -7.10
N THR A 38 4.40 8.82 -7.75
CA THR A 38 3.63 7.58 -7.85
C THR A 38 4.24 6.43 -7.08
N TRP A 39 3.38 5.61 -6.49
CA TRP A 39 3.76 4.40 -5.78
C TRP A 39 2.96 3.20 -6.27
N ASN A 40 3.67 2.08 -6.43
CA ASN A 40 3.02 0.78 -6.52
C ASN A 40 2.29 0.43 -5.22
N ASN A 41 1.21 -0.33 -5.34
CA ASN A 41 0.42 -0.79 -4.22
C ASN A 41 -0.02 -2.24 -4.41
N ILE A 42 -0.36 -2.88 -3.30
CA ILE A 42 -0.79 -4.27 -3.23
C ILE A 42 -1.72 -4.46 -2.03
N HIS A 43 -2.78 -5.24 -2.20
CA HIS A 43 -3.66 -5.64 -1.12
C HIS A 43 -2.93 -6.63 -0.19
N ILE A 44 -3.17 -6.57 1.12
CA ILE A 44 -2.50 -7.43 2.11
C ILE A 44 -2.69 -8.92 1.82
N ASP A 45 -3.91 -9.34 1.48
CA ASP A 45 -4.17 -10.75 1.14
C ASP A 45 -3.42 -11.19 -0.15
N ASP A 46 -3.30 -10.33 -1.17
CA ASP A 46 -2.51 -10.68 -2.37
C ASP A 46 -1.01 -10.81 -2.04
N LEU A 47 -0.51 -10.02 -1.09
CA LEU A 47 0.86 -10.16 -0.59
C LEU A 47 1.05 -11.49 0.16
N VAL A 48 0.07 -11.90 0.97
CA VAL A 48 0.09 -13.21 1.65
C VAL A 48 0.10 -14.34 0.63
N ASP A 49 -0.75 -14.26 -0.40
CA ASP A 49 -0.78 -15.24 -1.49
C ASP A 49 0.57 -15.32 -2.23
N ALA A 50 1.28 -14.19 -2.37
CA ALA A 50 2.62 -14.16 -2.95
C ALA A 50 3.64 -14.94 -2.12
N TYR A 51 3.59 -14.79 -0.79
CA TYR A 51 4.44 -15.55 0.13
C TYR A 51 4.14 -17.04 0.07
N ILE A 52 2.88 -17.43 0.01
CA ILE A 52 2.48 -18.84 -0.12
C ILE A 52 3.04 -19.43 -1.41
N VAL A 53 2.84 -18.77 -2.55
CA VAL A 53 3.39 -19.22 -3.84
C VAL A 53 4.91 -19.36 -3.77
N LEU A 54 5.62 -18.36 -3.23
CA LEU A 54 7.07 -18.43 -3.13
C LEU A 54 7.53 -19.56 -2.21
N PHE A 55 6.86 -19.75 -1.08
CA PHE A 55 7.15 -20.80 -0.13
C PHE A 55 6.93 -22.21 -0.72
N ASP A 56 5.81 -22.42 -1.41
CA ASP A 56 5.50 -23.69 -2.07
C ASP A 56 6.53 -24.01 -3.16
N GLN A 57 6.95 -23.01 -3.94
CA GLN A 57 7.99 -23.18 -4.95
C GLN A 57 9.34 -23.55 -4.31
N LEU A 58 9.71 -22.91 -3.19
CA LEU A 58 10.92 -23.23 -2.45
C LEU A 58 10.88 -24.62 -1.83
N LEU A 59 9.74 -25.03 -1.26
CA LEU A 59 9.57 -26.37 -0.69
C LEU A 59 9.63 -27.46 -1.77
N ALA A 60 9.00 -27.23 -2.93
CA ALA A 60 9.06 -28.17 -4.04
C ALA A 60 10.50 -28.33 -4.58
N ALA A 61 11.28 -27.25 -4.59
CA ALA A 61 12.64 -27.25 -5.11
C ALA A 61 13.72 -27.70 -4.10
N TYR A 62 13.54 -27.40 -2.82
CA TYR A 62 14.60 -27.53 -1.80
C TYR A 62 14.12 -28.18 -0.49
N GLY A 63 12.85 -28.57 -0.40
CA GLY A 63 12.28 -29.22 0.79
C GLY A 63 12.72 -30.68 0.95
N PRO A 64 12.35 -31.32 2.06
CA PRO A 64 12.75 -32.69 2.38
C PRO A 64 12.22 -33.74 1.40
N ASN A 65 11.14 -33.41 0.68
CA ASN A 65 10.50 -34.28 -0.32
C ASN A 65 10.72 -33.75 -1.75
N ALA A 66 11.70 -32.86 -1.97
CA ALA A 66 11.98 -32.31 -3.29
C ALA A 66 12.47 -33.42 -4.23
N GLU A 67 11.96 -33.41 -5.46
CA GLU A 67 12.47 -34.30 -6.51
C GLU A 67 13.83 -33.78 -6.96
N HIS A 68 14.91 -34.41 -6.48
CA HIS A 68 16.27 -33.90 -6.66
C HIS A 68 16.73 -33.78 -8.12
N ASP A 69 16.08 -34.50 -9.04
CA ASP A 69 16.36 -34.43 -10.48
C ASP A 69 15.55 -33.33 -11.20
N ALA A 70 14.50 -32.79 -10.56
CA ALA A 70 13.70 -31.72 -11.11
C ALA A 70 14.45 -30.38 -11.02
N LYS A 71 14.67 -29.75 -12.17
CA LYS A 71 15.27 -28.41 -12.21
C LYS A 71 14.24 -27.37 -11.76
N PRO A 72 14.53 -26.55 -10.74
CA PRO A 72 13.64 -25.47 -10.34
C PRO A 72 13.39 -24.48 -11.47
N SER A 73 12.29 -23.74 -11.39
CA SER A 73 12.01 -22.63 -12.30
C SER A 73 13.19 -21.64 -12.33
N PRO A 74 13.61 -21.14 -13.50
CA PRO A 74 14.67 -20.12 -13.59
C PRO A 74 14.29 -18.80 -12.92
N TYR A 75 13.01 -18.61 -12.58
CA TYR A 75 12.50 -17.45 -11.85
C TYR A 75 12.53 -17.63 -10.33
N LEU A 76 12.84 -18.84 -9.84
CA LEU A 76 13.03 -19.15 -8.42
C LEU A 76 14.51 -18.98 -8.04
N THR A 77 14.92 -17.73 -7.83
CA THR A 77 16.26 -17.37 -7.38
C THR A 77 16.37 -17.34 -5.85
N THR A 78 17.57 -17.62 -5.33
CA THR A 78 17.88 -17.60 -3.89
C THR A 78 19.18 -16.84 -3.60
N GLY A 79 19.55 -16.68 -2.33
CA GLY A 79 20.76 -15.97 -1.93
C GLY A 79 20.74 -14.49 -2.35
N ARG A 80 21.83 -14.01 -2.96
CA ARG A 80 21.95 -12.60 -3.38
C ARG A 80 20.94 -12.19 -4.45
N GLU A 81 20.46 -13.14 -5.25
CA GLU A 81 19.44 -12.91 -6.26
C GLU A 81 18.02 -13.16 -5.76
N GLY A 82 17.83 -13.52 -4.48
CA GLY A 82 16.55 -13.92 -3.91
C GLY A 82 15.58 -12.77 -3.58
N TYR A 83 15.57 -11.70 -4.36
CA TYR A 83 14.63 -10.59 -4.18
C TYR A 83 13.39 -10.74 -5.07
N TYR A 84 12.23 -10.45 -4.49
CA TYR A 84 10.92 -10.54 -5.13
C TYR A 84 10.09 -9.31 -4.77
N PHE A 85 9.42 -8.74 -5.76
CA PHE A 85 8.54 -7.59 -5.57
C PHE A 85 7.09 -8.01 -5.71
N THR A 86 6.19 -7.32 -5.01
CA THR A 86 4.75 -7.47 -5.15
C THR A 86 4.13 -6.13 -5.51
N GLU A 87 3.23 -6.16 -6.49
CA GLU A 87 2.41 -5.01 -6.89
C GLU A 87 1.20 -5.52 -7.68
N ASN A 88 0.08 -4.82 -7.55
CA ASN A 88 -1.14 -5.07 -8.32
C ASN A 88 -1.88 -3.73 -8.55
N GLY A 89 -1.11 -2.70 -8.90
CA GLY A 89 -1.64 -1.35 -9.07
C GLY A 89 -0.62 -0.27 -8.75
N ARG A 90 -0.95 0.94 -9.20
CA ARG A 90 -0.18 2.17 -8.98
C ARG A 90 -1.13 3.33 -8.74
N HIS A 91 -0.72 4.28 -7.92
CA HIS A 91 -1.43 5.54 -7.71
C HIS A 91 -0.41 6.69 -7.65
N SER A 92 -0.84 7.90 -7.99
CA SER A 92 -0.18 9.11 -7.49
C SER A 92 -0.77 9.51 -6.13
N TRP A 93 0.01 10.24 -5.33
CA TRP A 93 -0.50 10.79 -4.07
C TRP A 93 -1.66 11.75 -4.28
N ARG A 94 -1.67 12.47 -5.41
CA ARG A 94 -2.77 13.34 -5.82
C ARG A 94 -4.07 12.57 -6.03
N GLN A 95 -4.03 11.47 -6.80
CA GLN A 95 -5.21 10.63 -7.02
C GLN A 95 -5.76 10.07 -5.71
N LEU A 96 -4.87 9.61 -4.82
CA LEU A 96 -5.29 9.08 -3.53
C LEU A 96 -5.90 10.17 -2.64
N ALA A 97 -5.29 11.35 -2.61
CA ALA A 97 -5.80 12.51 -1.89
C ALA A 97 -7.17 12.97 -2.40
N GLU A 98 -7.36 13.03 -3.72
CA GLU A 98 -8.65 13.39 -4.34
C GLU A 98 -9.74 12.40 -3.95
N LYS A 99 -9.42 11.09 -3.94
CA LYS A 99 -10.38 10.08 -3.48
C LYS A 99 -10.76 10.25 -2.01
N ILE A 100 -9.79 10.54 -1.15
CA ILE A 100 -10.04 10.82 0.28
C ILE A 100 -10.92 12.08 0.40
N ALA A 101 -10.62 13.14 -0.34
CA ALA A 101 -11.34 14.41 -0.27
C ALA A 101 -12.80 14.26 -0.73
N GLU A 102 -13.04 13.51 -1.81
CA GLU A 102 -14.38 13.15 -2.29
C GLU A 102 -15.19 12.47 -1.18
N ILE A 103 -14.63 11.42 -0.55
CA ILE A 103 -15.32 10.63 0.48
C ILE A 103 -15.59 11.48 1.74
N LEU A 104 -14.59 12.22 2.23
CA LEU A 104 -14.75 13.06 3.43
C LEU A 104 -15.76 14.19 3.21
N HIS A 105 -15.77 14.79 2.01
CA HIS A 105 -16.74 15.83 1.66
C HIS A 105 -18.15 15.25 1.56
N LYS A 106 -18.32 14.10 0.89
CA LYS A 106 -19.61 13.38 0.81
C LYS A 106 -20.17 13.03 2.19
N LYS A 107 -19.30 12.70 3.15
CA LYS A 107 -19.67 12.43 4.55
C LYS A 107 -19.88 13.71 5.40
N GLY A 108 -19.72 14.90 4.82
CA GLY A 108 -19.91 16.19 5.50
C GLY A 108 -18.82 16.53 6.53
N ILE A 109 -17.67 15.85 6.49
CA ILE A 109 -16.59 16.00 7.46
C ILE A 109 -15.72 17.22 7.12
N ILE A 110 -15.49 17.44 5.82
CA ILE A 110 -14.78 18.60 5.31
C ILE A 110 -15.71 19.42 4.42
N LYS A 111 -15.47 20.73 4.33
CA LYS A 111 -16.34 21.67 3.60
C LYS A 111 -16.11 21.67 2.08
N SER A 112 -14.98 21.15 1.62
CA SER A 112 -14.60 21.14 0.21
C SER A 112 -13.81 19.88 -0.11
N SER A 113 -14.02 19.32 -1.30
CA SER A 113 -13.23 18.21 -1.85
C SER A 113 -11.94 18.66 -2.56
N ASN A 114 -11.57 19.93 -2.47
CA ASN A 114 -10.35 20.44 -3.09
C ASN A 114 -9.10 19.95 -2.35
N VAL A 115 -8.14 19.41 -3.11
CA VAL A 115 -6.83 19.00 -2.59
C VAL A 115 -5.81 20.13 -2.79
N THR A 116 -5.20 20.57 -1.70
CA THR A 116 -4.13 21.58 -1.70
C THR A 116 -2.77 20.96 -1.38
N SER A 117 -1.71 21.76 -1.33
CA SER A 117 -0.38 21.31 -0.90
C SER A 117 -0.11 21.72 0.54
N PHE A 118 0.64 20.90 1.28
CA PHE A 118 1.19 21.32 2.57
C PHE A 118 2.22 22.44 2.35
N PRO A 119 2.29 23.44 3.24
CA PRO A 119 3.50 24.24 3.41
C PRO A 119 4.65 23.33 3.83
N ASP A 120 5.84 23.50 3.24
CA ASP A 120 6.98 22.60 3.48
C ASP A 120 7.35 22.47 4.96
N ASN A 121 7.26 23.57 5.72
CA ASN A 121 7.54 23.60 7.15
C ASN A 121 6.47 22.92 8.02
N GLU A 122 5.33 22.53 7.46
CA GLU A 122 4.25 21.83 8.17
C GLU A 122 4.20 20.33 7.89
N VAL A 123 4.90 19.85 6.85
CA VAL A 123 4.82 18.46 6.37
C VAL A 123 5.16 17.46 7.47
N GLU A 124 6.25 17.68 8.19
CA GLU A 124 6.76 16.74 9.19
C GLU A 124 5.82 16.64 10.40
N ASP A 125 5.31 17.77 10.86
CA ASP A 125 4.38 17.86 12.00
C ASP A 125 2.97 17.35 11.66
N ALA A 126 2.53 17.54 10.41
CA ALA A 126 1.22 17.11 9.96
C ALA A 126 1.14 15.60 9.68
N LEU A 127 2.28 14.96 9.39
CA LEU A 127 2.34 13.59 8.90
C LEU A 127 3.18 12.69 9.82
N TRP A 128 4.28 12.12 9.31
CA TRP A 128 5.11 11.13 9.99
C TRP A 128 6.57 11.59 10.13
N GLY A 129 6.76 12.86 10.54
CA GLY A 129 8.07 13.47 10.69
C GLY A 129 8.86 13.52 9.38
N SER A 130 10.19 13.53 9.47
CA SER A 130 11.09 13.53 8.30
C SER A 130 10.92 12.34 7.35
N ALA A 131 10.30 11.24 7.81
CA ALA A 131 9.97 10.10 6.94
C ALA A 131 8.91 10.45 5.90
N SER A 132 8.11 11.50 6.10
CA SER A 132 7.05 11.93 5.18
C SER A 132 7.58 12.26 3.80
N TRP A 133 8.72 12.94 3.71
CA TRP A 133 9.36 13.27 2.43
C TRP A 133 9.73 12.02 1.63
N ARG A 134 10.30 11.01 2.30
CA ARG A 134 10.66 9.74 1.66
C ARG A 134 9.44 8.87 1.38
N GLY A 135 8.46 8.85 2.27
CA GLY A 135 7.31 7.95 2.20
C GLY A 135 6.16 8.46 1.32
N LEU A 136 5.97 9.77 1.21
CA LEU A 136 4.85 10.41 0.51
C LEU A 136 5.31 11.45 -0.53
N GLY A 137 6.59 11.83 -0.54
CA GLY A 137 7.17 12.75 -1.53
C GLY A 137 7.97 12.05 -2.64
N SER A 138 8.38 10.79 -2.45
CA SER A 138 9.20 10.05 -3.41
C SER A 138 8.37 9.21 -4.39
N GLN A 139 9.04 8.65 -5.40
CA GLN A 139 8.48 7.68 -6.36
C GLN A 139 8.93 6.26 -6.00
N SER A 140 8.03 5.27 -6.07
CA SER A 140 8.36 3.86 -5.90
C SER A 140 7.72 3.00 -6.99
N ASN A 141 8.57 2.44 -7.86
CA ASN A 141 8.16 1.64 -9.01
C ASN A 141 8.92 0.31 -9.02
N SER A 142 8.18 -0.77 -8.86
CA SER A 142 8.65 -2.16 -8.97
C SER A 142 7.83 -2.93 -10.02
N LYS A 143 8.28 -4.12 -10.37
CA LYS A 143 7.51 -5.08 -11.17
C LYS A 143 7.64 -6.46 -10.55
N ALA A 144 6.53 -7.14 -10.33
CA ALA A 144 6.50 -8.48 -9.75
C ALA A 144 6.75 -9.59 -10.78
N GLU A 145 7.71 -9.41 -11.70
CA GLU A 145 7.89 -10.30 -12.85
C GLU A 145 8.19 -11.74 -12.43
N ARG A 146 9.15 -11.94 -11.52
CA ARG A 146 9.53 -13.29 -11.03
C ARG A 146 8.34 -14.01 -10.39
N LEU A 147 7.62 -13.35 -9.49
CA LEU A 147 6.46 -13.96 -8.82
C LEU A 147 5.35 -14.33 -9.80
N ARG A 148 5.03 -13.46 -10.78
CA ARG A 148 4.03 -13.79 -11.81
C ARG A 148 4.46 -14.97 -12.68
N LYS A 149 5.76 -15.09 -12.99
CA LYS A 149 6.32 -16.24 -13.71
C LYS A 149 6.32 -17.52 -12.87
N LEU A 150 6.32 -17.41 -11.55
CA LEU A 150 6.11 -18.52 -10.60
C LEU A 150 4.62 -18.85 -10.37
N GLY A 151 3.70 -18.20 -11.09
CA GLY A 151 2.27 -18.50 -11.04
C GLY A 151 1.45 -17.64 -10.08
N TRP A 152 2.08 -16.68 -9.38
CA TRP A 152 1.33 -15.72 -8.55
C TRP A 152 0.44 -14.82 -9.41
N LYS A 153 -0.85 -14.77 -9.06
CA LYS A 153 -1.87 -13.98 -9.77
C LYS A 153 -2.67 -13.18 -8.74
N PRO A 154 -2.27 -11.92 -8.47
CA PRO A 154 -3.02 -11.08 -7.54
C PRO A 154 -4.39 -10.75 -8.11
N HIS A 155 -5.40 -10.73 -7.25
CA HIS A 155 -6.80 -10.67 -7.69
C HIS A 155 -7.74 -9.94 -6.74
N ARG A 156 -7.22 -9.33 -5.67
CA ARG A 156 -8.03 -8.51 -4.76
C ARG A 156 -8.41 -7.18 -5.43
N ALA A 157 -9.44 -6.53 -4.88
CA ALA A 157 -9.90 -5.21 -5.32
C ALA A 157 -8.78 -4.17 -5.22
N ASN A 158 -8.87 -3.13 -6.05
CA ASN A 158 -7.82 -2.12 -6.14
C ASN A 158 -7.82 -1.17 -4.92
N LEU A 159 -6.75 -0.39 -4.76
CA LEU A 159 -6.58 0.52 -3.62
C LEU A 159 -7.76 1.48 -3.45
N PHE A 160 -8.26 2.08 -4.53
CA PHE A 160 -9.28 3.12 -4.47
C PHE A 160 -10.63 2.59 -3.96
N ASP A 161 -10.94 1.33 -4.25
CA ASP A 161 -12.15 0.65 -3.76
C ASP A 161 -12.11 0.48 -2.23
N SER A 162 -10.91 0.36 -1.65
CA SER A 162 -10.71 0.19 -0.20
C SER A 162 -10.70 1.49 0.60
N VAL A 163 -10.63 2.66 -0.05
CA VAL A 163 -10.45 3.94 0.66
C VAL A 163 -11.64 4.26 1.56
N GLU A 164 -12.86 4.00 1.11
CA GLU A 164 -14.06 4.32 1.90
C GLU A 164 -14.14 3.49 3.18
N GLU A 165 -13.86 2.18 3.10
CA GLU A 165 -13.79 1.31 4.28
C GLU A 165 -12.74 1.80 5.28
N GLN A 166 -11.55 2.21 4.81
CA GLN A 166 -10.47 2.70 5.67
C GLN A 166 -10.84 4.04 6.33
N VAL A 167 -11.51 4.94 5.60
CA VAL A 167 -12.04 6.19 6.17
C VAL A 167 -13.02 5.89 7.29
N ASP A 168 -13.95 4.97 7.08
CA ASP A 168 -14.97 4.60 8.07
C ASP A 168 -14.36 3.99 9.33
N VAL A 169 -13.39 3.09 9.18
CA VAL A 169 -12.64 2.52 10.31
C VAL A 169 -11.95 3.61 11.13
N LEU A 170 -11.29 4.56 10.48
CA LEU A 170 -10.54 5.61 11.18
C LEU A 170 -11.44 6.64 11.86
N ILE A 171 -12.56 7.02 11.23
CA ILE A 171 -13.55 7.90 11.86
C ILE A 171 -14.07 7.27 13.16
N ASN A 172 -14.38 5.97 13.13
CA ASN A 172 -14.88 5.26 14.30
C ASN A 172 -13.81 5.13 15.41
N GLN A 173 -12.53 4.97 15.05
CA GLN A 173 -11.43 4.97 16.01
C GLN A 173 -11.19 6.33 16.67
N THR A 174 -11.52 7.44 16.00
CA THR A 174 -11.31 8.79 16.52
C THR A 174 -12.43 9.25 17.47
N LYS A 175 -13.57 8.54 17.48
CA LYS A 175 -14.74 8.84 18.34
C LYS A 175 -14.67 8.15 19.71
N ASN A 176 -13.81 7.15 19.86
CA ASN A 176 -13.55 6.44 21.11
C ASN A 176 -12.30 6.98 21.80
#